data_AF-A0A1I3RUG3-F1
#
_entry.id   AF-A0A1I3RUG3-F1
#
_cell.length_a   1.000
_cell.length_b   1.000
_cell.length_c   1.000
_cell.angle_alpha   90.00
_cell.angle_beta   90.00
_cell.angle_gamma   90.00
#
_symmetry.space_group_name_H-M   'P 1'
#
loop_
_entity.id
_entity.type
_entity.pdbx_description
1 polymer ?
#
loop_
_entity_poly.entity_id
_entity_poly.type
_entity_poly.pdbx_seq_one_letter_code
_entity_poly.pdbx_strand_id
1 'polypeptide(L)'
;METIVAAAIRVRVPDHWAKREHDCAKPYPDFLTISAPPPARHHTLLHPSFDILGHGTGGDDQGFTTSIGRYVGRAEALEIAVAAGQVDPANRKSGSSFPGLFSEDLW
;
A
#
# COMPACT_ATOMS: atom_id res chain seq x y z
N MET A 1 -6.16 -13.51 -13.82
CA MET A 1 -4.77 -13.17 -13.47
C MET A 1 -4.83 -12.01 -12.50
N GLU A 2 -4.18 -12.12 -11.33
CA GLU A 2 -4.12 -11.03 -10.36
C GLU A 2 -3.23 -9.90 -10.90
N THR A 3 -3.60 -8.64 -10.65
CA THR A 3 -2.89 -7.45 -11.16
C THR A 3 -2.79 -6.38 -10.07
N ILE A 4 -1.86 -5.44 -10.22
CA ILE A 4 -1.74 -4.27 -9.36
C ILE A 4 -2.70 -3.17 -9.83
N VAL A 5 -3.51 -2.62 -8.91
CA VAL A 5 -4.53 -1.62 -9.26
C VAL A 5 -4.32 -0.26 -8.61
N ALA A 6 -3.63 -0.17 -7.46
CA ALA A 6 -3.39 1.09 -6.76
C ALA A 6 -2.21 0.98 -5.79
N ALA A 7 -1.52 2.11 -5.54
CA ALA A 7 -0.57 2.20 -4.45
C ALA A 7 -1.35 2.15 -3.14
N ALA A 8 -0.72 1.57 -2.13
CA ALA A 8 -1.33 1.45 -0.83
C ALA A 8 -0.30 1.65 0.28
N ILE A 9 -0.78 2.08 1.44
CA ILE A 9 -0.04 2.01 2.69
C ILE A 9 -0.83 1.20 3.71
N ARG A 10 -0.13 0.49 4.58
CA ARG A 10 -0.71 -0.25 5.70
C ARG A 10 -0.40 0.50 6.98
N VAL A 11 -1.44 0.86 7.73
CA VAL A 11 -1.31 1.58 9.00
C VAL A 11 -1.83 0.73 10.12
N ARG A 12 -1.13 0.72 11.27
CA ARG A 12 -1.64 0.09 12.48
C ARG A 12 -2.78 0.91 13.04
N VAL A 13 -3.88 0.27 13.42
CA VAL A 13 -4.98 0.97 14.10
C VAL A 13 -4.53 1.32 15.52
N PRO A 14 -4.61 2.60 15.95
CA PRO A 14 -4.24 2.96 17.30
C PRO A 14 -5.15 2.32 18.35
N ASP A 15 -4.57 1.82 19.45
CA ASP A 15 -5.31 1.16 20.54
C ASP A 15 -6.43 2.05 21.13
N HIS A 16 -6.25 3.37 21.11
CA HIS A 16 -7.23 4.32 21.63
C HIS A 16 -8.43 4.52 20.69
N TRP A 17 -8.34 4.12 19.41
CA TRP A 17 -9.50 4.07 18.51
C TRP A 17 -10.37 2.84 18.77
N ALA A 18 -9.76 1.75 19.25
CA ALA A 18 -10.45 0.51 19.59
C ALA A 18 -11.31 0.59 20.86
N LYS A 19 -11.24 1.69 21.61
CA LYS A 19 -11.89 1.85 22.93
C LYS A 19 -13.01 2.90 22.98
N ARG A 20 -13.67 3.23 21.86
CA ARG A 20 -14.82 4.15 21.92
C ARG A 20 -15.99 3.49 22.66
N GLU A 21 -16.31 4.05 23.82
CA GLU A 21 -17.21 3.54 24.88
C GLU A 21 -18.68 3.30 24.45
N HIS A 22 -19.04 3.52 23.18
CA HIS A 22 -20.42 3.41 22.70
C HIS A 22 -20.69 2.34 21.63
N ASP A 23 -19.68 1.61 21.14
CA ASP A 23 -19.90 0.54 20.17
C ASP A 23 -19.85 -0.84 20.84
N CYS A 24 -21.03 -1.34 21.20
CA CYS A 24 -21.20 -2.76 21.46
C CYS A 24 -20.94 -3.52 20.14
N ALA A 25 -19.88 -4.34 20.12
CA ALA A 25 -19.56 -5.35 19.11
C ALA A 25 -18.96 -4.89 17.76
N LYS A 26 -17.63 -4.76 17.70
CA LYS A 26 -16.70 -5.50 16.79
C LYS A 26 -15.27 -4.96 16.97
N PRO A 27 -14.25 -5.82 17.16
CA PRO A 27 -12.87 -5.33 17.19
C PRO A 27 -12.51 -4.72 15.83
N TYR A 28 -11.87 -3.55 15.83
CA TYR A 28 -11.22 -3.02 14.63
C TYR A 28 -10.13 -4.00 14.18
N PRO A 29 -9.82 -4.10 12.88
CA PRO A 29 -8.67 -4.86 12.42
C PRO A 29 -7.37 -4.26 12.98
N ASP A 30 -6.34 -5.06 13.16
CA ASP A 30 -5.02 -4.58 13.60
C ASP A 30 -4.42 -3.55 12.63
N PHE A 31 -4.78 -3.65 11.34
CA PHE A 31 -4.29 -2.80 10.28
C PHE A 31 -5.40 -2.30 9.37
N LEU A 32 -5.24 -1.08 8.87
CA LEU A 32 -6.01 -0.51 7.77
C LEU A 32 -5.11 -0.38 6.55
N THR A 33 -5.67 -0.68 5.38
CA THR A 33 -5.04 -0.37 4.09
C THR A 33 -5.66 0.92 3.56
N ILE A 34 -4.81 1.90 3.27
CA ILE A 34 -5.20 3.17 2.66
C ILE A 34 -4.67 3.18 1.24
N SER A 35 -5.54 3.44 0.27
CA SER A 35 -5.21 3.55 -1.15
C SER A 35 -6.02 4.64 -1.81
N ALA A 36 -5.54 5.16 -2.92
CA ALA A 36 -6.28 6.07 -3.78
C ALA A 36 -6.15 5.63 -5.26
N PRO A 37 -7.11 5.99 -6.13
CA PRO A 37 -7.02 5.65 -7.54
C PRO A 37 -5.73 6.17 -8.19
N PRO A 38 -5.16 5.46 -9.18
CA PRO A 38 -4.07 5.99 -9.99
C PRO A 38 -4.42 7.38 -10.57
N PRO A 39 -3.45 8.30 -10.69
CA PRO A 39 -2.01 8.11 -10.53
C PRO A 39 -1.49 8.39 -9.10
N ALA A 40 -2.33 8.29 -8.07
CA ALA A 40 -1.88 8.51 -6.69
C ALA A 40 -0.70 7.58 -6.34
N ARG A 41 0.40 8.18 -5.87
CA ARG A 41 1.65 7.48 -5.54
C ARG A 41 1.80 7.33 -4.04
N HIS A 42 2.81 6.57 -3.59
CA HIS A 42 3.06 6.42 -2.15
C HIS A 42 3.18 7.77 -1.44
N HIS A 43 3.93 8.73 -1.98
CA HIS A 43 4.05 10.07 -1.37
C HIS A 43 2.67 10.76 -1.21
N THR A 44 1.76 10.57 -2.17
CA THR A 44 0.40 11.11 -2.14
C THR A 44 -0.44 10.53 -0.99
N LEU A 45 -0.12 9.32 -0.54
CA LEU A 45 -0.77 8.65 0.60
C LEU A 45 -0.07 8.96 1.93
N LEU A 46 1.26 9.02 1.92
CA LEU A 46 2.09 9.23 3.11
C LEU A 46 1.78 10.57 3.79
N HIS A 47 1.77 11.67 3.05
CA HIS A 47 1.52 13.00 3.62
C HIS A 47 0.19 13.11 4.37
N PRO A 48 -0.99 12.84 3.76
CA PRO A 48 -2.26 12.93 4.47
C PRO A 48 -2.38 11.89 5.59
N SER A 49 -1.77 10.71 5.44
CA SER A 49 -1.77 9.72 6.52
C SER A 49 -1.01 10.20 7.74
N PHE A 50 0.13 10.88 7.55
CA PHE A 50 0.89 11.47 8.64
C PHE A 50 0.10 12.57 9.35
N ASP A 51 -0.56 13.44 8.59
CA ASP A 51 -1.39 14.52 9.13
C ASP A 51 -2.57 13.99 9.96
N ILE A 52 -3.14 12.83 9.59
CA ILE A 52 -4.28 12.21 10.27
C ILE A 52 -3.85 11.38 11.49
N LEU A 53 -2.77 10.59 11.37
CA LEU A 53 -2.35 9.61 12.37
C LEU A 53 -1.32 10.16 13.36
N GLY A 54 -0.63 11.25 13.00
CA GLY A 54 0.42 11.86 13.82
C GLY A 54 1.72 11.05 13.88
N HIS A 55 1.86 9.99 13.08
CA HIS A 55 3.09 9.21 12.96
C HIS A 55 3.33 8.76 11.52
N GLY A 56 4.60 8.54 11.19
CA GLY A 56 4.99 8.05 9.86
C GLY A 56 4.72 6.56 9.67
N THR A 57 4.57 6.15 8.41
CA THR A 57 4.61 4.75 7.98
C THR A 57 5.96 4.45 7.33
N GLY A 58 6.52 3.27 7.62
CA GLY A 58 7.83 2.87 7.12
C GLY A 58 7.83 2.46 5.65
N GLY A 59 9.01 2.06 5.14
CA GLY A 59 9.13 1.45 3.81
C GLY A 59 8.36 0.12 3.70
N ASP A 60 8.34 -0.67 4.78
CA ASP A 60 7.64 -1.97 4.85
C ASP A 60 6.12 -1.84 4.91
N ASP A 61 5.64 -0.65 5.26
CA ASP A 61 4.21 -0.29 5.28
C ASP A 61 3.72 0.22 3.93
N GLN A 62 4.61 0.37 2.95
CA GLN A 62 4.27 0.77 1.60
C GLN A 62 4.10 -0.47 0.72
N GLY A 63 3.01 -0.49 -0.04
CA GLY A 63 2.64 -1.64 -0.86
C GLY A 63 1.62 -1.26 -1.92
N PHE A 64 0.82 -2.23 -2.32
CA PHE A 64 -0.16 -2.07 -3.38
C PHE A 64 -1.44 -2.85 -3.05
N THR A 65 -2.55 -2.39 -3.62
CA THR A 65 -3.79 -3.18 -3.67
C THR A 65 -3.84 -3.93 -4.99
N THR A 66 -4.29 -5.18 -4.94
CA THR A 66 -4.44 -6.02 -6.13
C THR A 66 -5.88 -6.03 -6.66
N SER A 67 -6.09 -6.56 -7.86
CA SER A 67 -7.42 -6.67 -8.49
C SER A 67 -8.40 -7.58 -7.74
N ILE A 68 -7.93 -8.39 -6.79
CA ILE A 68 -8.77 -9.20 -5.90
C ILE A 68 -8.96 -8.58 -4.51
N GLY A 69 -8.48 -7.34 -4.31
CA GLY A 69 -8.74 -6.55 -3.12
C GLY A 69 -7.84 -6.84 -1.91
N ARG A 70 -6.69 -7.50 -2.08
CA ARG A 70 -5.72 -7.71 -0.99
C ARG A 70 -4.56 -6.71 -1.07
N TYR A 71 -3.98 -6.43 0.10
CA TYR A 71 -2.73 -5.69 0.22
C TYR A 71 -1.54 -6.62 -0.02
N VAL A 72 -0.55 -6.14 -0.77
CA VAL A 72 0.74 -6.80 -1.00
C VAL A 72 1.89 -5.83 -0.77
N GLY A 73 2.99 -6.33 -0.22
CA GLY A 73 4.22 -5.55 -0.07
C GLY A 73 4.91 -5.33 -1.43
N ARG A 74 5.92 -4.45 -1.47
CA ARG A 74 6.60 -4.08 -2.74
C ARG A 74 7.25 -5.24 -3.49
N ALA A 75 7.83 -6.21 -2.77
CA ALA A 75 8.50 -7.37 -3.39
C ALA A 75 7.49 -8.27 -4.11
N GLU A 76 6.44 -8.68 -3.42
CA GLU A 76 5.36 -9.47 -4.00
C GLU A 76 4.63 -8.70 -5.12
N ALA A 77 4.41 -7.39 -4.94
CA ALA A 77 3.78 -6.57 -5.96
C ALA A 77 4.57 -6.56 -7.28
N LEU A 78 5.91 -6.60 -7.20
CA LEU A 78 6.76 -6.70 -8.39
C LEU A 78 6.51 -8.01 -9.13
N GLU A 79 6.49 -9.14 -8.41
CA GLU A 79 6.23 -10.46 -9.01
C GLU A 79 4.87 -10.49 -9.72
N ILE A 80 3.84 -9.95 -9.08
CA ILE A 80 2.49 -9.86 -9.65
C ILE A 80 2.48 -8.94 -10.89
N ALA A 81 3.09 -7.76 -10.81
CA ALA A 81 3.10 -6.79 -11.91
C ALA A 81 3.84 -7.34 -13.14
N VAL A 82 4.94 -8.06 -12.93
CA VAL A 82 5.71 -8.72 -13.99
C VAL A 82 4.91 -9.85 -14.60
N ALA A 83 4.32 -10.73 -13.78
CA ALA A 83 3.48 -11.82 -14.28
C ALA A 83 2.28 -11.29 -15.08
N ALA A 84 1.70 -10.15 -14.66
CA ALA A 84 0.60 -9.49 -15.34
C ALA A 84 1.02 -8.65 -16.57
N GLY A 85 2.32 -8.53 -16.87
CA GLY A 85 2.82 -7.70 -17.97
C GLY A 85 2.61 -6.19 -17.77
N GLN A 86 2.37 -5.74 -16.53
CA GLN A 86 2.21 -4.33 -16.19
C GLN A 86 3.55 -3.59 -16.12
N VAL A 87 4.63 -4.32 -15.86
CA VAL A 87 5.99 -3.79 -15.75
C VAL A 87 6.94 -4.76 -16.44
N ASP A 88 7.91 -4.20 -17.17
CA ASP A 88 9.08 -4.92 -17.63
C ASP A 88 10.24 -4.68 -16.63
N PRO A 89 10.77 -5.72 -15.96
CA PRO A 89 11.90 -5.61 -15.05
C PRO A 89 13.12 -4.87 -15.62
N ALA A 90 13.36 -4.99 -16.93
CA ALA A 90 14.49 -4.36 -17.60
C ALA A 90 14.32 -2.84 -17.77
N ASN A 91 13.07 -2.35 -17.70
CA ASN A 91 12.71 -0.97 -17.99
C ASN A 91 12.11 -0.23 -16.78
N ARG A 92 12.34 -0.74 -15.56
CA ARG A 92 11.88 -0.11 -14.32
C ARG A 92 12.58 1.23 -14.07
N LYS A 93 11.79 2.27 -13.78
CA LYS A 93 12.28 3.64 -13.56
C LYS A 93 13.04 3.78 -12.25
N SER A 94 12.73 2.96 -11.24
CA SER A 94 13.36 3.05 -9.92
C SER A 94 14.79 2.49 -9.83
N GLY A 95 15.34 1.96 -10.94
CA GLY A 95 16.62 1.25 -10.96
C GLY A 95 16.50 -0.20 -10.50
N SER A 96 17.23 -1.10 -11.17
CA SER A 96 17.12 -2.56 -11.04
C SER A 96 17.61 -3.13 -9.71
N SER A 97 18.32 -2.35 -8.88
CA SER A 97 18.97 -2.84 -7.66
C SER A 97 18.04 -2.96 -6.45
N PHE A 98 16.83 -2.39 -6.48
CA PHE A 98 15.87 -2.51 -5.37
C PHE A 98 14.87 -3.65 -5.65
N PRO A 99 14.74 -4.64 -4.75
CA PRO A 99 13.97 -5.86 -4.99
C PRO A 99 12.44 -5.68 -4.94
N GLY A 100 11.92 -4.44 -4.94
CA GLY A 100 10.49 -4.17 -4.82
C GLY A 100 9.99 -3.12 -5.81
N LEU A 101 8.70 -3.20 -6.13
CA LEU A 101 7.99 -2.30 -7.03
C LEU A 101 7.81 -0.90 -6.43
N PHE A 102 8.01 0.14 -7.23
CA PHE A 102 7.65 1.52 -6.89
C PHE A 102 6.43 1.96 -7.68
N SER A 103 5.64 2.89 -7.13
CA SER A 103 4.47 3.43 -7.84
C SER A 103 4.83 4.06 -9.19
N GLU A 104 6.03 4.64 -9.26
CA GLU A 104 6.66 5.25 -10.43
C GLU A 104 6.88 4.27 -11.59
N ASP A 105 7.07 2.98 -11.28
CA ASP A 105 7.24 1.93 -12.28
C ASP A 105 5.93 1.63 -13.02
N LEU A 106 4.77 1.92 -12.40
CA LEU A 106 3.44 1.73 -13.00
C LEU A 106 2.87 3.03 -13.59
N TRP A 107 3.08 4.16 -12.91
CA TRP A 107 2.56 5.48 -13.29
C TRP A 107 3.64 6.55 -13.11
#